data_AF-A0A349JKQ4-F1
#
_entry.id   AF-A0A349JKQ4-F1
#
_cell.length_a   1.000
_cell.length_b   1.000
_cell.length_c   1.000
_cell.angle_alpha   90.00
_cell.angle_beta   90.00
_cell.angle_gamma   90.00
#
_symmetry.space_group_name_H-M   'P 1'
#
loop_
_entity.id
_entity.type
_entity.pdbx_description
1 polymer ?
#
loop_
_entity_poly.entity_id
_entity_poly.type
_entity_poly.pdbx_seq_one_letter_code
_entity_poly.pdbx_strand_id
1 'polypeptide(L)' 'EWLGADLDQKLGMTSDKWETFQAQLSPEQQQLLAMKRNQESDSAIATAIKSTPKQVQKRWAQLLDLASQTRNSTQA' A
#
# COMPACT_ATOMS: atom_id res chain seq x y z
N GLU A 1 12.20 11.37 2.74
CA GLU A 1 10.85 11.77 3.20
C GLU A 1 9.85 11.80 2.03
N TRP A 2 9.53 10.62 1.47
CA TRP A 2 8.62 10.45 0.32
C TRP A 2 7.41 9.57 0.67
N LEU A 3 7.05 9.47 1.96
CA LEU A 3 6.07 8.48 2.43
C LEU A 3 4.65 9.00 2.58
N GLY A 4 4.39 10.29 2.34
CA GLY A 4 3.04 10.89 2.41
C GLY A 4 2.53 11.40 1.06
N ALA A 5 3.37 12.14 0.33
CA ALA A 5 2.99 12.76 -0.95
C ALA A 5 2.76 11.73 -2.07
N ASP A 6 3.59 10.68 -2.16
CA ASP A 6 3.41 9.61 -3.15
C ASP A 6 2.12 8.82 -2.89
N LEU A 7 1.75 8.58 -1.63
CA LEU A 7 0.49 7.89 -1.32
C LEU A 7 -0.74 8.70 -1.71
N ASP A 8 -0.67 10.02 -1.60
CA ASP A 8 -1.74 10.89 -2.05
C ASP A 8 -1.89 10.88 -3.58
N GLN A 9 -0.76 10.82 -4.29
CA GLN A 9 -0.69 10.70 -5.75
C GLN A 9 -0.82 9.26 -6.27
N LYS A 10 -1.55 8.37 -5.57
CA LYS A 10 -1.78 6.98 -6.02
C LYS A 10 -0.46 6.24 -6.29
N LEU A 11 0.58 6.48 -5.48
CA LEU A 11 1.94 5.96 -5.64
C LEU A 11 2.59 6.33 -6.99
N GLY A 12 2.19 7.46 -7.58
CA GLY A 12 2.62 7.92 -8.90
C GLY A 12 2.06 7.08 -10.05
N MET A 13 0.96 6.37 -9.82
CA MET A 13 0.31 5.50 -10.81
C MET A 13 -0.84 6.23 -11.49
N THR A 14 -1.13 5.87 -12.75
CA THR A 14 -2.35 6.29 -13.43
C THR A 14 -3.58 5.63 -12.80
N SER A 15 -4.77 6.22 -12.98
CA SER A 15 -6.02 5.67 -12.39
C SER A 15 -6.28 4.21 -12.75
N ASP A 16 -6.01 3.81 -14.00
CA ASP A 16 -6.14 2.43 -14.48
C ASP A 16 -5.22 1.44 -13.74
N LYS A 17 -3.94 1.79 -13.61
CA LYS A 17 -2.96 1.00 -12.86
C LYS A 17 -3.28 0.96 -11.37
N TRP A 18 -3.79 2.06 -10.83
CA TRP A 18 -4.21 2.16 -9.42
C TRP A 18 -5.43 1.28 -9.12
N GLU A 19 -6.43 1.25 -10.01
CA GLU A 19 -7.58 0.35 -9.89
C GLU A 19 -7.15 -1.11 -9.97
N THR A 20 -6.30 -1.47 -10.95
CA THR A 20 -5.76 -2.82 -11.08
C THR A 20 -4.93 -3.23 -9.87
N PHE A 21 -4.13 -2.30 -9.33
CA PHE A 21 -3.36 -2.53 -8.11
C PHE A 21 -4.29 -2.79 -6.92
N GLN A 22 -5.25 -1.88 -6.67
CA GLN A 22 -6.21 -2.05 -5.57
C GLN A 22 -7.05 -3.32 -5.71
N ALA A 23 -7.40 -3.73 -6.92
CA ALA A 23 -8.16 -4.94 -7.18
C ALA A 23 -7.36 -6.22 -6.86
N GLN A 24 -6.03 -6.17 -6.93
CA GLN A 24 -5.14 -7.28 -6.55
C GLN A 24 -4.88 -7.34 -5.03
N LEU A 25 -5.16 -6.26 -4.30
CA LEU A 25 -4.94 -6.21 -2.86
C LEU A 25 -6.03 -6.98 -2.12
N SER A 26 -5.60 -7.77 -1.14
CA SER A 26 -6.52 -8.37 -0.16
C SER A 26 -7.19 -7.29 0.71
N PRO A 27 -8.36 -7.54 1.30
CA PRO A 27 -9.05 -6.57 2.15
C PRO A 27 -8.16 -6.01 3.28
N GLU A 28 -7.33 -6.86 3.88
CA GLU A 28 -6.34 -6.45 4.90
C GLU A 28 -5.27 -5.51 4.34
N GLN A 29 -4.83 -5.70 3.10
CA GLN A 29 -3.84 -4.84 2.44
C GLN A 29 -4.45 -3.50 2.01
N GLN A 30 -5.71 -3.50 1.55
CA GLN A 30 -6.45 -2.27 1.30
C GLN A 30 -6.62 -1.45 2.58
N GLN A 31 -6.96 -2.10 3.69
CA GLN A 31 -7.09 -1.45 5.00
C GLN A 31 -5.73 -0.90 5.48
N LEU A 32 -4.65 -1.68 5.35
CA LEU A 32 -3.27 -1.24 5.59
C LEU A 32 -2.94 0.02 4.77
N LEU A 33 -3.21 0.01 3.47
CA LEU A 33 -2.95 1.13 2.57
C LEU A 33 -3.70 2.40 2.97
N ALA A 34 -4.99 2.28 3.28
CA ALA A 34 -5.82 3.40 3.74
C ALA A 34 -5.29 4.00 5.05
N MET A 35 -4.91 3.16 6.01
CA MET A 35 -4.37 3.63 7.28
C MET A 35 -2.97 4.27 7.12
N LYS A 36 -2.10 3.70 6.28
CA LYS A 36 -0.78 4.32 5.99
C LYS A 36 -0.94 5.67 5.29
N ARG A 37 -1.95 5.83 4.42
CA ARG A 37 -2.29 7.14 3.82
C ARG A 37 -2.70 8.16 4.88
N ASN A 38 -3.41 7.73 5.92
CA ASN A 38 -3.76 8.56 7.08
C ASN A 38 -2.59 8.79 8.06
N GLN A 39 -1.36 8.37 7.69
CA GLN A 39 -0.16 8.43 8.54
C GLN A 39 -0.29 7.68 9.87
N GLU A 40 -1.15 6.65 9.91
CA GLU A 40 -1.31 5.81 11.10
C GLU A 40 -0.02 5.03 11.40
N SER A 41 0.23 4.84 12.69
CA SER A 41 1.38 4.06 13.16
C SER A 41 1.22 2.57 12.89
N ASP A 42 2.31 1.86 12.64
CA ASP A 42 2.27 0.41 12.37
C ASP A 42 1.59 -0.37 13.50
N SER A 43 1.69 0.10 14.75
CA SER A 43 1.00 -0.47 15.91
C SER A 43 -0.52 -0.32 15.85
N ALA A 44 -1.03 0.85 15.43
CA ALA A 44 -2.46 1.09 15.27
C ALA A 44 -3.03 0.20 14.14
N ILE A 45 -2.27 0.10 13.05
CA ILE A 45 -2.63 -0.75 11.92
C ILE A 45 -2.61 -2.22 12.31
N ALA A 46 -1.59 -2.65 13.04
CA ALA A 46 -1.46 -4.01 13.55
C ALA A 46 -2.69 -4.43 14.35
N THR A 47 -3.16 -3.56 15.25
CA THR A 47 -4.41 -3.78 15.98
C THR A 47 -5.63 -3.85 15.06
N ALA A 48 -5.74 -2.95 14.08
CA ALA A 48 -6.87 -2.90 13.16
C ALA A 48 -6.97 -4.13 12.22
N ILE A 49 -5.85 -4.65 11.73
CA ILE A 49 -5.79 -5.85 10.88
C ILE A 49 -5.48 -7.13 11.67
N LYS A 50 -5.58 -7.09 13.01
CA LYS A 50 -5.28 -8.22 13.93
C LYS A 50 -3.94 -8.92 13.63
N SER A 51 -2.94 -8.15 13.24
CA SER A 51 -1.59 -8.64 12.91
C SER A 51 -0.56 -8.07 13.89
N THR A 52 0.69 -8.52 13.81
CA THR A 52 1.78 -7.90 14.58
C THR A 52 2.39 -6.74 13.79
N PRO A 53 2.96 -5.72 14.47
CA PRO A 53 3.60 -4.58 13.79
C PRO A 53 4.73 -5.02 12.84
N LYS A 54 5.42 -6.13 13.15
CA LYS A 54 6.42 -6.73 12.28
C LYS A 54 5.84 -7.29 10.98
N GLN A 55 4.65 -7.89 11.04
CA GLN A 55 3.91 -8.34 9.85
C GLN A 55 3.39 -7.16 9.03
N VAL A 56 2.92 -6.10 9.70
CA VAL A 56 2.51 -4.85 9.03
C VAL A 56 3.65 -4.27 8.21
N GLN A 57 4.85 -4.13 8.78
CA GLN A 57 6.02 -3.63 8.04
C GLN A 57 6.40 -4.52 6.86
N LYS A 58 6.38 -5.85 7.04
CA LYS A 58 6.67 -6.78 5.95
C LYS A 58 5.65 -6.68 4.82
N ARG A 59 4.35 -6.68 5.16
CA ARG A 59 3.25 -6.53 4.19
C ARG A 59 3.31 -5.17 3.49
N TRP A 60 3.66 -4.12 4.23
CA TRP A 60 3.84 -2.77 3.68
C TRP A 60 4.98 -2.72 2.66
N ALA A 61 6.14 -3.32 2.99
CA ALA A 61 7.25 -3.41 2.06
C ALA A 61 6.87 -4.18 0.78
N GLN A 62 6.15 -5.31 0.90
CA GLN A 62 5.66 -6.06 -0.25
C GLN A 62 4.65 -5.26 -1.08
N LEU A 63 3.80 -4.45 -0.44
CA LEU A 63 2.81 -3.62 -1.11
C LEU A 63 3.48 -2.50 -1.91
N LEU A 64 4.51 -1.86 -1.36
CA LEU A 64 5.32 -0.87 -2.06
C LEU A 64 6.08 -1.47 -3.26
N ASP A 65 6.62 -2.67 -3.08
CA ASP A 65 7.26 -3.42 -4.16
C ASP A 65 6.26 -3.74 -5.28
N LEU A 66 5.07 -4.24 -4.94
CA LEU A 66 4.00 -4.51 -5.90
C LEU A 66 3.53 -3.23 -6.61
N ALA A 67 3.44 -2.10 -5.92
CA ALA A 67 3.08 -0.83 -6.51
C ALA A 67 4.16 -0.33 -7.50
N SER A 68 5.44 -0.43 -7.11
CA SER A 68 6.57 -0.11 -7.98
C SER A 68 6.60 -1.01 -9.21
N GLN A 69 6.38 -2.32 -9.03
CA GLN A 69 6.24 -3.27 -10.11
C GLN A 69 5.07 -2.89 -11.01
N THR A 70 3.88 -2.62 -10.49
CA THR A 70 2.70 -2.27 -11.30
C THR A 70 2.91 -0.94 -12.06
N ARG A 71 3.61 0.03 -11.46
CA ARG A 71 4.01 1.29 -12.12
C ARG A 71 4.95 1.01 -13.28
N ASN A 72 5.99 0.23 -13.05
CA ASN A 72 7.04 -0.11 -14.02
C ASN A 72 6.64 -1.26 -14.97
N SER A 73 5.52 -1.93 -14.71
CA SER A 73 4.92 -2.94 -15.59
C SER A 73 4.34 -2.19 -16.77
N THR A 74 5.19 -1.82 -17.71
CA THR A 74 4.80 -1.59 -19.09
C THR A 74 4.24 -2.93 -19.55
N GLN A 75 2.93 -3.02 -19.78
CA GLN A 75 2.38 -4.19 -20.49
C GLN A 75 3.25 -4.38 -21.75
N ALA A 76 3.84 -5.57 -21.86
CA ALA A 76 4.49 -6.03 -23.08
C ALA A 76 3.44 -6.30 -24.15
#